data_AF-W2HW93-F1
#
_entry.id   AF-W2HW93-F1
#
_cell.length_a   1.000
_cell.length_b   1.000
_cell.length_c   1.000
_cell.angle_alpha   90.00
_cell.angle_beta   90.00
_cell.angle_gamma   90.00
#
_symmetry.space_group_name_H-M   'P 1'
#
loop_
_entity.id
_entity.type
_entity.pdbx_description
1 polymer ?
#
loop_
_entity_poly.entity_id
_entity_poly.type
_entity_poly.pdbx_seq_one_letter_code
_entity_poly.pdbx_strand_id
1 'polypeptide(L)' 'MADLILTAPAPAQAFSIRQIAKFYFSPFLDEEGEATGFKQCKACGKCRKHTAGMSYTNLVSHVR' A
#
# COMPACT_ATOMS: atom_id res chain seq x y z
N MET A 1 46.21 -9.92 -11.19
CA MET A 1 45.21 -10.50 -10.27
C MET A 1 44.00 -9.58 -10.34
N ALA A 2 42.91 -10.03 -10.96
CA ALA A 2 41.70 -9.21 -11.14
C ALA A 2 40.79 -9.41 -9.93
N ASP A 3 40.70 -8.39 -9.10
CA ASP A 3 39.82 -8.37 -7.94
C ASP A 3 38.38 -8.13 -8.43
N LEU A 4 37.59 -9.20 -8.54
CA LEU A 4 36.15 -9.09 -8.80
C LEU A 4 35.50 -8.54 -7.53
N ILE A 5 35.31 -7.24 -7.48
CA ILE A 5 34.44 -6.58 -6.49
C ILE A 5 33.03 -7.13 -6.71
N LEU A 6 32.66 -8.12 -5.90
CA LEU A 6 31.32 -8.68 -5.84
C LEU A 6 30.40 -7.64 -5.18
N THR A 7 29.95 -6.64 -5.95
CA THR A 7 28.95 -5.68 -5.48
C THR A 7 27.67 -6.44 -5.18
N ALA A 8 27.35 -6.61 -3.89
CA ALA A 8 26.09 -7.17 -3.46
C ALA A 8 24.94 -6.36 -4.08
N PRO A 9 23.88 -7.01 -4.62
CA PRO A 9 22.71 -6.29 -5.11
C PRO A 9 22.16 -5.46 -3.96
N ALA A 10 21.81 -4.20 -4.25
CA ALA A 10 21.22 -3.30 -3.28
C ALA A 10 20.06 -4.01 -2.53
N PRO A 11 19.93 -3.82 -1.20
CA PRO A 11 18.87 -4.45 -0.44
C PRO A 11 17.54 -4.17 -1.13
N ALA A 12 16.71 -5.20 -1.26
CA ALA A 12 15.41 -5.11 -1.92
C ALA A 12 14.67 -3.87 -1.39
N GLN A 13 14.53 -2.87 -2.26
CA GLN A 13 13.87 -1.62 -1.99
C GLN A 13 12.54 -1.89 -1.27
N ALA A 14 12.44 -1.44 -0.01
CA ALA A 14 11.24 -1.64 0.78
C ALA A 14 10.05 -1.03 0.03
N PHE A 15 8.94 -1.78 -0.07
CA PHE A 15 7.74 -1.30 -0.73
C PHE A 15 7.34 0.05 -0.15
N SER A 16 7.06 1.03 -1.02
CA SER A 16 6.57 2.32 -0.56
C SER A 16 5.23 2.15 0.16
N ILE A 17 4.94 3.03 1.13
CA ILE A 17 3.65 3.06 1.83
C ILE A 17 2.47 3.10 0.84
N ARG A 18 2.64 3.76 -0.31
CA ARG A 18 1.64 3.77 -1.40
C ARG A 18 1.45 2.39 -2.03
N GLN A 19 2.53 1.66 -2.30
CA GLN A 19 2.45 0.30 -2.84
C GLN A 19 1.79 -0.66 -1.85
N ILE A 20 2.17 -0.59 -0.57
CA ILE A 20 1.56 -1.41 0.49
C ILE A 20 0.06 -1.09 0.58
N ALA A 21 -0.31 0.19 0.60
CA ALA A 21 -1.72 0.58 0.66
C ALA A 21 -2.51 0.12 -0.58
N LYS A 22 -1.95 0.21 -1.79
CA LYS A 22 -2.60 -0.32 -3.01
C LYS A 22 -2.74 -1.84 -3.00
N PHE A 23 -1.77 -2.54 -2.40
CA PHE A 23 -1.80 -3.99 -2.33
C PHE A 23 -2.92 -4.46 -1.39
N TYR A 24 -2.96 -3.91 -0.18
CA TYR A 24 -3.89 -4.35 0.86
C TYR A 24 -5.27 -3.70 0.81
N PHE A 25 -5.42 -2.56 0.14
CA PHE A 25 -6.70 -1.87 0.08
C PHE A 25 -7.23 -1.73 -1.34
N SER A 26 -8.48 -2.16 -1.54
CA SER A 26 -9.28 -1.88 -2.73
C SER A 26 -10.12 -0.61 -2.53
N PRO A 27 -10.43 0.15 -3.60
CA PRO A 27 -11.49 1.15 -3.50
C PRO A 27 -12.80 0.47 -3.10
N PHE A 28 -13.54 1.07 -2.18
CA PHE A 28 -14.88 0.64 -1.86
C PHE A 28 -15.83 1.38 -2.81
N LEU A 29 -16.48 0.61 -3.68
CA LEU A 29 -17.46 1.12 -4.63
C LEU A 29 -18.85 0.99 -4.00
N ASP A 30 -19.73 1.94 -4.28
CA ASP A 30 -21.16 1.79 -3.95
C ASP A 30 -21.86 0.84 -4.92
N GLU A 31 -23.18 0.71 -4.76
CA GLU A 31 -24.04 -0.15 -5.60
C GLU A 31 -24.05 0.29 -7.08
N GLU A 32 -23.69 1.54 -7.34
CA GLU A 32 -23.58 2.13 -8.68
C GLU A 32 -22.17 2.01 -9.27
N GLY A 33 -21.20 1.51 -8.49
CA GLY A 33 -19.81 1.34 -8.91
C GLY A 33 -18.94 2.59 -8.72
N GLU A 34 -19.45 3.62 -8.05
CA GLU A 34 -18.78 4.89 -7.82
C GLU A 34 -17.88 4.84 -6.58
N ALA A 35 -16.75 5.54 -6.66
CA ALA A 35 -15.78 5.57 -5.57
C ALA A 35 -16.29 6.43 -4.41
N THR A 36 -16.83 5.79 -3.38
CA THR A 36 -17.36 6.42 -2.15
C THR A 36 -16.33 7.20 -1.30
N GLY A 37 -15.06 7.24 -1.71
CA GLY A 37 -13.97 7.80 -0.91
C GLY A 37 -13.52 6.89 0.24
N PHE A 38 -14.07 5.68 0.34
CA PHE A 38 -13.62 4.63 1.25
C PHE A 38 -12.72 3.63 0.53
N LYS A 39 -11.86 2.99 1.31
CA LYS A 39 -11.00 1.89 0.89
C LYS A 39 -11.26 0.69 1.79
N GLN A 40 -11.48 -0.46 1.20
CA GLN A 40 -11.69 -1.70 1.94
C GLN A 40 -10.37 -2.45 2.09
N CYS A 41 -10.06 -2.88 3.32
CA CYS A 41 -8.94 -3.77 3.57
C CYS A 41 -9.27 -5.18 3.06
N LYS A 42 -8.44 -5.72 2.17
CA LYS A 42 -8.59 -7.08 1.63
C LYS A 42 -8.35 -8.18 2.67
N ALA A 43 -7.60 -7.89 3.72
CA ALA A 43 -7.27 -8.87 4.75
C ALA A 43 -8.38 -9.04 5.80
N CYS A 44 -9.08 -7.96 6.15
CA CYS A 44 -10.08 -7.99 7.24
C CYS A 44 -11.47 -7.52 6.82
N GLY A 45 -11.67 -7.11 5.56
CA GLY A 45 -12.94 -6.63 5.01
C GLY A 45 -13.40 -5.25 5.53
N LYS A 46 -12.68 -4.63 6.47
CA LYS A 46 -13.07 -3.33 7.05
C LYS A 46 -12.88 -2.19 6.06
N CYS A 47 -13.91 -1.37 5.91
CA CYS A 47 -13.86 -0.11 5.17
C CYS A 47 -13.20 0.98 6.01
N ARG A 48 -12.28 1.73 5.41
CA ARG A 48 -11.57 2.86 6.00
C ARG A 48 -11.71 4.07 5.10
N LYS A 49 -12.01 5.23 5.69
CA LYS A 49 -12.13 6.48 4.94
C LYS A 49 -10.75 6.90 4.43
N HIS A 50 -10.64 7.20 3.14
CA HIS A 50 -9.43 7.76 2.56
C HIS A 50 -9.74 9.15 2.03
N THR A 51 -9.69 10.14 2.93
CA THR A 51 -9.88 11.55 2.60
C THR A 51 -8.71 12.06 1.76
N ALA A 52 -8.96 12.78 0.68
CA ALA A 52 -7.92 13.48 -0.07
C ALA A 52 -7.15 14.43 0.88
N GLY A 53 -5.89 14.11 1.18
CA GLY A 53 -5.06 14.82 2.17
C GLY A 53 -4.64 13.95 3.37
N MET A 54 -5.30 12.82 3.62
CA MET A 54 -4.77 11.82 4.57
C MET A 54 -3.66 11.02 3.89
N SER A 55 -2.51 10.95 4.56
CA SER A 55 -1.39 10.13 4.15
C SER A 55 -1.75 8.64 4.26
N TYR A 56 -1.31 7.86 3.27
CA TYR A 56 -1.44 6.39 3.21
C TYR A 56 -0.87 5.67 4.44
N THR A 57 -0.16 6.37 5.33
CA THR A 57 0.37 5.87 6.59
C THR A 57 -0.73 5.36 7.51
N ASN A 58 -1.89 6.02 7.60
CA ASN A 58 -3.01 5.54 8.43
C ASN A 58 -3.50 4.16 7.97
N LEU A 59 -3.59 3.97 6.65
CA LEU A 59 -3.96 2.69 6.06
C LEU A 59 -2.90 1.63 6.33
N VAL A 60 -1.62 1.93 6.16
CA VAL A 60 -0.53 0.96 6.37
C VAL A 60 -0.34 0.60 7.84
N SER A 61 -0.56 1.53 8.79
CA SER A 61 -0.54 1.22 10.22
C SER A 61 -1.58 0.17 10.62
N HIS A 62 -2.67 0.02 9.87
CA HIS A 62 -3.66 -1.02 10.12
C HIS A 62 -3.20 -2.43 9.68
N VAL A 63 -2.27 -2.51 8.73
CA VAL A 63 -1.80 -3.78 8.12
C VAL A 63 -0.46 -4.26 8.69
N ARG A 64 0.20 -3.41 9.48
CA ARG A 64 1.47 -3.74 10.13
C ARG A 64 1.24 -4.33 11.52
#